data_AF-A0A3B9YNC8-F1
#
_entry.id   AF-A0A3B9YNC8-F1
#
_cell.length_a   1.000
_cell.length_b   1.000
_cell.length_c   1.000
_cell.angle_alpha   90.00
_cell.angle_beta   90.00
_cell.angle_gamma   90.00
#
_symmetry.space_group_name_H-M   'P 1'
#
loop_
_entity.id
_entity.type
_entity.pdbx_description
1 polymer ?
#
loop_
_entity_poly.entity_id
_entity_poly.type
_entity_poly.pdbx_seq_one_letter_code
_entity_poly.pdbx_strand_id
1 'polypeptide(L)'
;MKKLVLAAAAAALLMPALRPPAWAQPDDREGLESREQEHLMLSEDFLNLLKEKVKLKADQLKKAKSAIDEAREPLKRKAEEVGEANRRARELQKALRSLEMDLREKIRAGLTNEQKERFDEMVIRMRENLRPAKAPFGPKGELLDRPQFPPERWEENPDRGRRQQTP
;
A
#
# COMPACT_ATOMS: atom_id res chain seq x y z
N MET A 1 12.87 -53.53 -28.06
CA MET A 1 11.88 -52.82 -28.91
C MET A 1 11.68 -51.42 -28.34
N LYS A 2 11.78 -50.44 -29.25
CA LYS A 2 11.22 -49.07 -29.30
C LYS A 2 10.84 -48.34 -27.99
N LYS A 3 11.47 -47.17 -27.87
CA LYS A 3 11.28 -46.06 -26.91
C LYS A 3 9.87 -45.45 -27.01
N LEU A 4 9.37 -44.89 -25.90
CA LEU A 4 8.56 -43.67 -25.89
C LEU A 4 8.69 -42.95 -24.54
N VAL A 5 9.62 -42.01 -24.53
CA VAL A 5 9.61 -40.81 -23.68
C VAL A 5 8.67 -39.82 -24.38
N LEU A 6 7.75 -39.17 -23.68
CA LEU A 6 7.48 -37.74 -23.87
C LEU A 6 6.61 -37.17 -22.74
N ALA A 7 7.06 -36.03 -22.24
CA ALA A 7 6.42 -35.18 -21.26
C ALA A 7 5.20 -34.47 -21.85
N ALA A 8 4.22 -34.16 -21.01
CA ALA A 8 3.29 -33.06 -21.22
C ALA A 8 3.01 -32.40 -19.87
N ALA A 9 3.85 -31.41 -19.57
CA ALA A 9 3.62 -30.42 -18.53
C ALA A 9 2.31 -29.68 -18.84
N ALA A 10 1.26 -29.92 -18.04
CA ALA A 10 0.06 -29.11 -18.09
C ALA A 10 0.35 -27.77 -17.39
N ALA A 11 0.37 -26.73 -18.21
CA ALA A 11 0.67 -25.35 -17.88
C ALA A 11 -0.15 -24.82 -16.68
N ALA A 12 0.55 -24.59 -15.57
CA ALA A 12 0.13 -23.68 -14.52
C ALA A 12 0.47 -22.24 -14.95
N LEU A 13 -0.27 -21.66 -15.89
CA LEU A 13 -0.08 -20.27 -16.30
C LEU A 13 -1.41 -19.62 -16.67
N LEU A 14 -1.98 -18.87 -15.73
CA LEU A 14 -2.64 -17.56 -15.91
C LEU A 14 -3.47 -17.24 -14.66
N MET A 15 -2.78 -16.98 -13.53
CA MET A 15 -3.34 -16.10 -12.52
C MET A 15 -2.85 -14.68 -12.83
N PRO A 16 -3.70 -13.77 -13.34
CA PRO A 16 -3.36 -12.36 -13.26
C PRO A 16 -3.21 -12.03 -11.78
N ALA A 17 -2.02 -11.58 -11.41
CA ALA A 17 -1.74 -11.06 -10.08
C ALA A 17 -2.78 -9.99 -9.74
N LEU A 18 -3.72 -10.32 -8.86
CA LEU A 18 -4.54 -9.35 -8.15
C LEU A 18 -3.60 -8.51 -7.29
N ARG A 19 -3.02 -7.50 -7.92
CA ARG A 19 -2.24 -6.46 -7.29
C ARG A 19 -3.25 -5.54 -6.58
N PRO A 20 -3.28 -5.45 -5.23
CA PRO A 20 -4.02 -4.38 -4.59
C PRO A 20 -3.47 -3.04 -5.12
N PRO A 21 -4.33 -2.11 -5.57
CA PRO A 21 -3.87 -0.85 -6.13
C PRO A 21 -3.30 0.08 -5.04
N ALA A 22 -2.63 1.15 -5.47
CA ALA A 22 -1.87 2.09 -4.65
C ALA A 22 -2.67 2.90 -3.59
N TRP A 23 -3.91 2.52 -3.28
CA TRP A 23 -4.77 3.10 -2.23
C TRP A 23 -4.80 2.28 -0.93
N ALA A 24 -4.05 1.18 -0.82
CA ALA A 24 -3.92 0.41 0.43
C ALA A 24 -2.94 1.02 1.46
N GLN A 25 -2.66 2.33 1.37
CA GLN A 25 -2.03 3.06 2.47
C GLN A 25 -3.15 3.47 3.45
N PRO A 26 -3.22 2.90 4.66
CA PRO A 26 -3.96 3.56 5.72
C PRO A 26 -3.23 4.88 5.99
N ASP A 27 -3.88 5.99 5.65
CA ASP A 27 -3.51 7.30 6.15
C ASP A 27 -3.58 7.19 7.68
N ASP A 28 -2.46 7.33 8.38
CA ASP A 28 -2.37 7.11 9.84
C ASP A 28 -3.24 8.10 10.67
N ARG A 29 -4.00 8.97 10.00
CA ARG A 29 -5.01 9.85 10.59
C ARG A 29 -6.45 9.29 10.64
N GLU A 30 -6.79 8.26 9.87
CA GLU A 30 -8.15 7.64 9.89
C GLU A 30 -8.25 6.38 10.79
N GLY A 31 -7.16 6.01 11.47
CA GLY A 31 -7.11 4.78 12.27
C GLY A 31 -7.97 4.78 13.54
N LEU A 32 -8.42 5.96 14.00
CA LEU A 32 -9.31 6.08 15.16
C LEU A 32 -10.79 6.03 14.74
N GLU A 33 -11.18 6.76 13.68
CA GLU A 33 -12.57 6.77 13.21
C GLU A 33 -13.00 5.44 12.60
N SER A 34 -12.12 4.75 11.85
CA SER A 34 -12.44 3.43 11.29
C SER A 34 -12.63 2.36 12.38
N ARG A 35 -11.91 2.46 13.50
CA ARG A 35 -12.08 1.53 14.64
C ARG A 35 -13.40 1.76 15.37
N GLU A 36 -13.81 3.01 15.51
CA GLU A 36 -15.10 3.34 16.11
C GLU A 36 -16.27 2.95 15.19
N GLN A 37 -16.14 3.15 13.87
CA GLN A 37 -17.14 2.69 12.89
C GLN A 37 -17.30 1.17 12.86
N GLU A 38 -16.20 0.42 12.95
CA GLU A 38 -16.25 -1.05 12.98
C GLU A 38 -16.93 -1.57 14.26
N HIS A 39 -16.73 -0.88 15.39
CA HIS A 39 -17.40 -1.20 16.65
C HIS A 39 -18.90 -0.84 16.63
N LEU A 40 -19.29 0.20 15.89
CA LEU A 40 -20.68 0.63 15.76
C LEU A 40 -21.56 -0.41 15.05
N MET A 41 -21.05 -1.14 14.04
CA MET A 41 -21.86 -2.09 13.26
C MET A 41 -22.29 -3.35 14.03
N LEU A 42 -21.65 -3.67 15.15
CA LEU A 42 -21.96 -4.84 15.99
C LEU A 42 -22.48 -4.44 17.38
N SER A 43 -22.81 -3.17 17.56
CA SER A 43 -23.26 -2.62 18.83
C SER A 43 -24.76 -2.80 19.05
N GLU A 44 -25.20 -2.66 20.31
CA GLU A 44 -26.63 -2.55 20.62
C GLU A 44 -27.28 -1.33 19.95
N ASP A 45 -26.49 -0.28 19.69
CA ASP A 45 -26.95 0.92 18.97
C ASP A 45 -27.34 0.60 17.52
N PHE A 46 -26.63 -0.32 16.86
CA PHE A 46 -27.01 -0.78 15.53
C PHE A 46 -28.33 -1.54 15.55
N LEU A 47 -28.55 -2.41 16.54
CA LEU A 47 -29.84 -3.10 16.72
C LEU A 47 -30.98 -2.13 17.02
N ASN A 48 -30.73 -1.10 17.82
CA ASN A 48 -31.69 -0.04 18.10
C ASN A 48 -32.02 0.76 16.82
N LEU A 49 -31.00 1.09 16.02
CA LEU A 49 -31.18 1.78 14.75
C LEU A 49 -31.95 0.93 13.74
N LEU A 50 -31.67 -0.38 13.65
CA LEU A 50 -32.46 -1.31 12.83
C LEU A 50 -33.91 -1.38 13.30
N LYS A 51 -34.15 -1.42 14.62
CA LYS A 51 -35.49 -1.41 15.19
C LYS A 51 -36.25 -0.13 14.82
N GLU A 52 -35.62 1.03 14.93
CA GLU A 52 -36.25 2.33 14.66
C GLU A 52 -36.47 2.59 13.17
N LYS A 53 -35.46 2.34 12.33
CA LYS A 53 -35.49 2.68 10.90
C LYS A 53 -36.21 1.63 10.06
N VAL A 54 -36.05 0.35 10.40
CA VAL A 54 -36.59 -0.77 9.62
C VAL A 54 -37.87 -1.34 10.26
N LYS A 55 -38.23 -0.89 11.47
CA LYS A 55 -39.45 -1.32 12.19
C LYS A 55 -39.54 -2.84 12.35
N LEU A 56 -38.41 -3.48 12.71
CA LEU A 56 -38.34 -4.93 12.89
C LEU A 56 -39.31 -5.41 13.97
N LYS A 57 -39.99 -6.54 13.71
CA LYS A 57 -40.79 -7.25 14.72
C LYS A 57 -39.89 -7.89 15.77
N ALA A 58 -40.42 -8.18 16.95
CA ALA A 58 -39.67 -8.76 18.07
C ALA A 58 -38.89 -10.03 17.67
N ASP A 59 -39.51 -10.93 16.92
CA ASP A 59 -38.89 -12.19 16.47
C ASP A 59 -37.73 -11.94 15.50
N GLN A 60 -37.85 -10.92 14.64
CA GLN A 60 -36.80 -10.53 13.70
C GLN A 60 -35.62 -9.88 14.44
N LEU A 61 -35.91 -9.04 15.44
CA LEU A 61 -34.89 -8.42 16.28
C LEU A 61 -34.11 -9.48 17.07
N LYS A 62 -34.80 -10.50 17.60
CA LYS A 62 -34.15 -11.62 18.29
C LYS A 62 -33.22 -12.41 17.37
N LYS A 63 -33.64 -12.67 16.13
CA LYS A 63 -32.80 -13.33 15.10
C LYS A 63 -31.60 -12.48 14.72
N ALA A 64 -31.78 -11.17 14.51
CA ALA A 64 -30.70 -10.24 14.22
C ALA A 64 -29.68 -10.19 15.36
N LYS A 65 -30.15 -10.15 16.61
CA LYS A 65 -29.27 -10.20 17.79
C LYS A 65 -28.44 -11.49 17.83
N SER A 66 -29.07 -12.66 17.66
CA SER A 66 -28.35 -13.94 17.61
C SER A 66 -27.28 -13.96 16.51
N ALA A 67 -27.60 -13.46 15.31
CA ALA A 67 -26.65 -13.41 14.20
C ALA A 67 -25.46 -12.48 14.50
N ILE A 68 -25.70 -11.34 15.14
CA ILE A 68 -24.61 -10.43 15.57
C ILE A 68 -23.75 -11.10 16.64
N ASP A 69 -24.37 -11.73 17.65
CA ASP A 69 -23.66 -12.41 18.74
C ASP A 69 -22.78 -13.56 18.19
N GLU A 70 -23.29 -14.33 17.23
CA GLU A 70 -22.55 -15.39 16.53
C GLU A 70 -21.38 -14.84 15.69
N ALA A 71 -21.56 -13.70 15.02
CA ALA A 71 -20.54 -13.08 14.19
C ALA A 71 -19.46 -12.33 15.00
N ARG A 72 -19.74 -11.97 16.25
CA ARG A 72 -18.87 -11.12 17.08
C ARG A 72 -17.50 -11.73 17.33
N GLU A 73 -17.44 -12.99 17.72
CA GLU A 73 -16.18 -13.68 18.01
C GLU A 73 -15.30 -13.89 16.76
N PRO A 74 -15.84 -14.39 15.62
CA PRO A 74 -15.09 -14.45 14.37
C PRO A 74 -14.54 -13.10 13.90
N LEU A 75 -15.35 -12.04 13.99
CA LEU A 75 -14.91 -10.69 13.59
C LEU A 75 -13.81 -10.15 14.50
N LYS A 76 -13.92 -10.35 15.82
CA LYS A 76 -12.87 -9.98 16.77
C LYS A 76 -11.55 -10.67 16.45
N ARG A 77 -11.56 -11.99 16.22
CA ARG A 77 -10.36 -12.74 15.83
C ARG A 77 -9.76 -12.21 14.54
N LYS A 78 -10.61 -11.91 13.55
CA LYS A 78 -10.13 -11.37 12.27
C LYS A 78 -9.50 -9.99 12.42
N ALA A 79 -10.08 -9.13 13.24
CA ALA A 79 -9.53 -7.82 13.56
C ALA A 79 -8.17 -7.94 14.27
N GLU A 80 -8.01 -8.90 15.18
CA GLU A 80 -6.73 -9.21 15.82
C GLU A 80 -5.68 -9.68 14.81
N GLU A 81 -6.03 -10.62 13.92
CA GLU A 81 -5.15 -11.10 12.83
C GLU A 81 -4.67 -9.94 11.93
N VAL A 82 -5.59 -9.08 11.51
CA VAL A 82 -5.26 -7.88 10.69
C VAL A 82 -4.36 -6.94 11.49
N GLY A 83 -4.64 -6.73 12.77
CA GLY A 83 -3.80 -5.93 13.66
C GLY A 83 -2.38 -6.47 13.80
N GLU A 84 -2.20 -7.78 13.89
CA GLU A 84 -0.88 -8.41 13.87
C GLU A 84 -0.16 -8.27 12.53
N ALA A 85 -0.86 -8.52 11.42
CA ALA A 85 -0.30 -8.36 10.08
C ALA A 85 0.19 -6.92 9.84
N ASN A 86 -0.60 -5.92 10.25
CA ASN A 86 -0.23 -4.51 10.16
C ASN A 86 1.00 -4.17 11.03
N ARG A 87 1.10 -4.73 12.24
CA ARG A 87 2.30 -4.57 13.08
C ARG A 87 3.53 -5.14 12.39
N ARG A 88 3.44 -6.36 11.84
CA ARG A 88 4.55 -6.99 11.10
C ARG A 88 4.94 -6.16 9.87
N ALA A 89 3.97 -5.65 9.12
CA ALA A 89 4.22 -4.79 7.96
C ALA A 89 4.99 -3.51 8.35
N ARG A 90 4.60 -2.87 9.46
CA ARG A 90 5.30 -1.67 9.98
C ARG A 90 6.75 -1.97 10.38
N GLU A 91 6.99 -3.11 11.03
CA GLU A 91 8.36 -3.53 11.38
C GLU A 91 9.21 -3.83 10.14
N LEU A 92 8.66 -4.54 9.16
CA LEU A 92 9.34 -4.76 7.87
C LEU A 92 9.67 -3.45 7.16
N GLN A 93 8.76 -2.48 7.16
CA GLN A 93 9.00 -1.16 6.57
C GLN A 93 10.11 -0.38 7.30
N LYS A 94 10.24 -0.53 8.63
CA LYS A 94 11.37 0.04 9.36
C LYS A 94 12.68 -0.61 8.96
N ALA A 95 12.72 -1.95 8.89
CA ALA A 95 13.91 -2.69 8.48
C ALA A 95 14.36 -2.31 7.05
N LEU A 96 13.43 -2.21 6.11
CA LEU A 96 13.72 -1.76 4.74
C LEU A 96 14.31 -0.35 4.70
N ARG A 97 13.76 0.60 5.48
CA ARG A 97 14.31 1.96 5.55
C ARG A 97 15.73 1.98 6.12
N SER A 98 16.02 1.14 7.11
CA SER A 98 17.38 1.01 7.65
C SER A 98 18.35 0.50 6.59
N LEU A 99 17.99 -0.58 5.88
CA LEU A 99 18.83 -1.14 4.82
C LEU A 99 19.07 -0.15 3.67
N GLU A 100 18.05 0.64 3.33
CA GLU A 100 18.17 1.70 2.32
C GLU A 100 19.15 2.80 2.77
N MET A 101 19.12 3.20 4.04
CA MET A 101 20.08 4.16 4.61
C MET A 101 21.51 3.61 4.56
N ASP A 102 21.71 2.37 5.01
CA ASP A 102 23.03 1.72 4.99
C ASP A 102 23.60 1.60 3.57
N LEU A 103 22.75 1.27 2.60
CA LEU A 103 23.15 1.19 1.19
C LEU A 103 23.57 2.57 0.66
N ARG A 104 22.80 3.63 0.96
CA ARG A 104 23.13 5.00 0.56
C ARG A 104 24.46 5.45 1.16
N GLU A 105 24.72 5.13 2.42
CA GLU A 105 25.99 5.45 3.06
C GLU A 105 27.17 4.74 2.39
N LYS A 106 27.03 3.44 2.08
CA LYS A 106 28.05 2.68 1.34
C LYS A 106 28.34 3.26 -0.05
N ILE A 107 27.30 3.68 -0.78
CA ILE A 107 27.47 4.38 -2.07
C ILE A 107 28.22 5.69 -1.85
N ARG A 108 27.77 6.52 -0.90
CA ARG A 108 28.35 7.82 -0.58
C ARG A 108 29.83 7.73 -0.17
N ALA A 109 30.22 6.67 0.53
CA ALA A 109 31.60 6.46 0.98
C ALA A 109 32.60 6.31 -0.18
N GLY A 110 32.16 5.80 -1.34
CA GLY A 110 32.99 5.63 -2.54
C GLY A 110 33.11 6.86 -3.44
N LEU A 111 32.45 7.98 -3.11
CA LEU A 111 32.38 9.18 -3.94
C LEU A 111 33.42 10.24 -3.52
N THR A 112 33.83 11.10 -4.46
CA THR A 112 34.57 12.33 -4.14
C THR A 112 33.68 13.33 -3.41
N ASN A 113 34.27 14.37 -2.82
CA ASN A 113 33.50 15.37 -2.06
C ASN A 113 32.45 16.08 -2.94
N GLU A 114 32.82 16.49 -4.16
CA GLU A 114 31.90 17.14 -5.10
C GLU A 114 30.79 16.19 -5.58
N GLN A 115 31.09 14.90 -5.70
CA GLN A 115 30.10 13.88 -6.06
C GLN A 115 29.13 13.60 -4.90
N LYS A 116 29.60 13.63 -3.65
CA LYS A 116 28.74 13.46 -2.46
C LYS A 116 27.68 14.56 -2.38
N GLU A 117 28.04 15.81 -2.63
CA GLU A 117 27.09 16.93 -2.64
C GLU A 117 25.96 16.71 -3.66
N ARG A 118 26.31 16.35 -4.90
CA ARG A 118 25.32 16.04 -5.95
C ARG A 118 24.45 14.83 -5.62
N PHE A 119 25.05 13.81 -5.01
CA PHE A 119 24.32 12.62 -4.57
C PHE A 119 23.32 12.95 -3.46
N ASP A 120 23.74 13.73 -2.46
CA ASP A 120 22.90 14.15 -1.34
C ASP A 120 21.71 15.01 -1.85
N GLU A 121 21.95 15.93 -2.79
CA GLU A 121 20.88 16.71 -3.45
C GLU A 121 19.90 15.82 -4.24
N MET A 122 20.41 14.86 -5.01
CA MET A 122 19.59 13.93 -5.79
C MET A 122 18.69 13.11 -4.85
N VAL A 123 19.23 12.60 -3.75
CA VAL A 123 18.49 11.82 -2.75
C VAL A 123 17.37 12.66 -2.12
N ILE A 124 17.63 13.92 -1.80
CA ILE A 124 16.61 14.85 -1.28
C ILE A 124 15.49 15.05 -2.30
N ARG A 125 15.83 15.36 -3.56
CA ARG A 125 14.83 15.55 -4.63
C ARG A 125 13.99 14.30 -4.88
N MET A 126 14.61 13.12 -4.87
CA MET A 126 13.87 11.85 -4.98
C MET A 126 12.88 11.68 -3.84
N ARG A 127 13.27 12.03 -2.60
CA ARG A 127 12.38 11.96 -1.43
C ARG A 127 11.22 12.94 -1.55
N GLU A 128 11.45 14.14 -2.06
CA GLU A 128 10.42 15.16 -2.27
C GLU A 128 9.44 14.78 -3.37
N ASN A 129 9.94 14.19 -4.46
CA ASN A 129 9.10 13.69 -5.57
C ASN A 129 8.28 12.44 -5.18
N LEU A 130 8.80 11.62 -4.27
CA LEU A 130 8.12 10.42 -3.76
C LEU A 130 7.17 10.73 -2.61
N ARG A 131 7.30 11.88 -1.95
CA ARG A 131 6.20 12.37 -1.11
C ARG A 131 5.02 12.55 -2.06
N PRO A 132 3.89 11.82 -1.86
CA PRO A 132 2.70 12.14 -2.62
C PRO A 132 2.47 13.62 -2.41
N ALA A 133 2.56 14.41 -3.49
CA ALA A 133 2.14 15.81 -3.47
C ALA A 133 0.79 15.78 -2.76
N LYS A 134 0.68 16.47 -1.61
CA LYS A 134 -0.54 16.57 -0.78
C LYS A 134 -1.71 16.36 -1.71
N ALA A 135 -2.36 15.19 -1.58
CA ALA A 135 -3.13 14.63 -2.67
C ALA A 135 -4.01 15.72 -3.32
N PRO A 136 -4.02 15.85 -4.64
CA PRO A 136 -4.87 16.83 -5.33
C PRO A 136 -6.32 16.33 -5.31
N PHE A 137 -6.82 15.91 -4.15
CA PHE A 137 -8.24 15.75 -3.95
C PHE A 137 -8.79 17.15 -3.68
N GLY A 138 -9.45 17.72 -4.69
CA GLY A 138 -10.39 18.81 -4.42
C GLY A 138 -11.44 18.33 -3.40
N PRO A 139 -12.18 19.25 -2.75
CA PRO A 139 -13.17 18.93 -1.72
C PRO A 139 -14.33 17.99 -2.17
N LYS A 140 -14.29 17.46 -3.39
CA LYS A 140 -15.33 16.61 -4.01
C LYS A 140 -14.84 15.23 -4.48
N GLY A 141 -13.59 14.84 -4.25
CA GLY A 141 -13.12 13.50 -4.63
C GLY A 141 -13.01 13.26 -6.15
N GLU A 142 -12.99 14.31 -6.97
CA GLU A 142 -12.64 14.17 -8.38
C GLU A 142 -11.17 13.76 -8.49
N LEU A 143 -10.91 12.63 -9.18
CA LEU A 143 -9.57 12.27 -9.63
C LEU A 143 -9.08 13.39 -10.54
N LEU A 144 -8.23 14.28 -10.02
CA LEU A 144 -7.40 15.10 -10.89
C LEU A 144 -6.51 14.13 -11.65
N ASP A 145 -6.62 14.15 -12.99
CA ASP A 145 -5.80 13.38 -13.91
C ASP A 145 -4.35 13.45 -13.43
N ARG A 146 -3.89 12.35 -12.85
CA ARG A 146 -2.51 12.22 -12.41
C ARG A 146 -1.68 12.59 -13.63
N PRO A 147 -0.75 13.54 -13.56
CA PRO A 147 0.13 13.79 -14.68
C PRO A 147 0.75 12.43 -15.02
N GLN A 148 0.38 11.88 -16.18
CA GLN A 148 1.10 10.77 -16.74
C GLN A 148 2.51 11.30 -16.83
N PHE A 149 3.40 10.83 -15.97
CA PHE A 149 4.82 11.05 -16.19
C PHE A 149 5.04 10.55 -17.61
N PRO A 150 5.35 11.43 -18.58
CA PRO A 150 5.79 10.91 -19.86
C PRO A 150 6.99 10.01 -19.54
N PRO A 151 7.11 8.83 -20.15
CA PRO A 151 8.31 8.02 -20.02
C PRO A 151 9.48 8.77 -20.69
N GLU A 152 9.96 9.83 -20.05
CA GLU A 152 11.08 10.61 -20.53
C GLU A 152 12.37 9.90 -20.15
N ARG A 153 12.91 9.18 -21.13
CA ARG A 153 14.19 9.52 -21.77
C ARG A 153 15.33 9.93 -20.83
N TRP A 154 15.59 9.18 -19.77
CA TRP A 154 16.89 9.27 -19.09
C TRP A 154 18.06 8.77 -19.95
N GLU A 155 17.80 8.18 -21.13
CA GLU A 155 18.81 7.56 -21.99
C GLU A 155 19.26 8.40 -23.21
N GLU A 156 18.63 9.54 -23.54
CA GLU A 156 19.03 10.34 -24.71
C GLU A 156 19.62 11.71 -24.32
N ASN A 157 20.82 11.70 -23.74
CA ASN A 157 21.71 12.85 -23.91
C ASN A 157 23.15 12.38 -24.15
N PRO A 158 23.46 11.87 -25.37
CA PRO A 158 24.80 11.40 -25.73
C PRO A 158 25.87 12.50 -25.73
N ASP A 159 25.50 13.77 -25.50
CA ASP A 159 26.40 14.92 -25.63
C ASP A 159 27.07 15.34 -24.31
N ARG A 160 26.80 14.66 -23.19
CA ARG A 160 27.48 14.93 -21.91
C ARG A 160 28.90 14.36 -21.80
N GLY A 161 29.36 13.59 -22.79
CA GLY A 161 30.70 12.98 -22.83
C GLY A 161 31.75 13.74 -23.66
N ARG A 162 31.39 14.83 -24.34
CA ARG A 162 32.25 15.49 -25.35
C ARG A 162 32.59 16.95 -25.04
N ARG A 163 33.01 17.26 -23.82
CA ARG A 163 33.71 18.53 -23.58
C ARG A 163 35.01 18.32 -22.79
N GLN A 164 36.09 18.65 -23.50
CA GLN A 164 37.42 19.01 -23.04
C GLN A 164 38.42 17.87 -22.81
N GLN A 165 38.80 17.22 -23.91
CA GLN A 165 40.24 17.04 -24.19
C GLN A 165 40.58 18.01 -25.33
N THR A 166 41.15 19.16 -24.96
CA THR A 166 41.86 20.05 -25.89
C THR A 166 43.36 19.82 -25.66
N PRO A 167 44.17 19.76 -26.73
CA PRO A 167 45.60 19.46 -26.68
C PRO A 167 46.43 20.58 -26.05
#